data_AF-A0A397F5V2-F1
#
_entry.id   AF-A0A397F5V2-F1
#
_cell.length_a   1.000
_cell.length_b   1.000
_cell.length_c   1.000
_cell.angle_alpha   90.00
_cell.angle_beta   90.00
_cell.angle_gamma   90.00
#
_symmetry.space_group_name_H-M   'P 1'
#
loop_
_entity.id
_entity.type
_entity.pdbx_description
1 polymer ?
#
loop_
_entity_poly.entity_id
_entity_poly.type
_entity_poly.pdbx_seq_one_letter_code
_entity_poly.pdbx_strand_id
1 'polypeptide(L)'
;MKFTLLSAIALFAAATAEANNTVTGIDGRARSLEQEAAFQTDAETNLACHEKNANYIASLKAGQYTSSAFHNCFRTIDQIYKFADALVKQNPALLSKFVISKTYNGATIYGYKLTKGNAQSLYFQALQHAREWS
;
A
#
# COMPACT_ATOMS: atom_id res chain seq x y z
N MET A 1 34.57 12.18 0.24
CA MET A 1 34.65 13.07 -0.94
C MET A 1 33.24 13.55 -1.24
N LYS A 2 32.97 14.84 -1.01
CA LYS A 2 31.67 15.49 -1.26
C LYS A 2 31.72 16.06 -2.68
N PHE A 3 30.89 15.56 -3.60
CA PHE A 3 30.73 16.16 -4.92
C PHE A 3 29.56 17.14 -4.86
N THR A 4 29.90 18.43 -4.77
CA THR A 4 28.95 19.53 -4.91
C THR A 4 28.77 19.80 -6.40
N LEU A 5 27.66 19.37 -6.99
CA LEU A 5 27.32 19.71 -8.38
C LEU A 5 26.64 21.09 -8.40
N LEU A 6 27.37 22.11 -8.83
CA LEU A 6 26.81 23.39 -9.26
C LEU A 6 26.18 23.21 -10.64
N SER A 7 24.86 23.13 -10.72
CA SER A 7 24.15 23.24 -12.00
C SER A 7 23.79 24.69 -12.27
N ALA A 8 24.40 25.26 -13.30
CA ALA A 8 24.12 26.58 -13.81
C ALA A 8 22.72 26.62 -14.44
N ILE A 9 21.88 27.58 -14.02
CA ILE A 9 20.58 27.84 -14.64
C ILE A 9 20.82 28.77 -15.83
N ALA A 10 20.75 28.22 -17.04
CA ALA A 10 20.69 29.02 -18.26
C ALA A 10 19.26 29.55 -18.45
N LEU A 11 19.09 30.86 -18.37
CA LEU A 11 17.85 31.56 -18.73
C LEU A 11 17.66 31.50 -20.25
N PHE A 12 16.66 30.75 -20.71
CA PHE A 12 16.20 30.82 -22.10
C PHE A 12 14.89 31.61 -22.19
N ALA A 13 14.91 32.57 -23.11
CA ALA A 13 13.82 33.49 -23.43
C ALA A 13 12.55 32.78 -23.89
N ALA A 14 11.42 33.41 -23.58
CA ALA A 14 10.07 32.92 -23.83
C ALA A 14 9.80 32.60 -25.31
N ALA A 15 9.55 31.33 -25.58
CA ALA A 15 8.70 30.88 -26.67
C ALA A 15 7.49 30.20 -26.01
N THR A 16 6.31 30.83 -26.07
CA THR A 16 5.05 30.20 -25.68
C THR A 16 4.66 29.19 -26.76
N ALA A 17 5.33 28.05 -26.78
CA ALA A 17 4.71 26.84 -27.25
C ALA A 17 3.86 26.33 -26.08
N GLU A 18 2.56 26.10 -26.30
CA GLU A 18 1.79 25.21 -25.44
C GLU A 18 2.44 23.82 -25.56
N ALA A 19 3.53 23.60 -24.84
CA ALA A 19 4.07 22.28 -24.65
C ALA A 19 2.99 21.50 -23.93
N ASN A 20 2.48 20.45 -24.58
CA ASN A 20 1.57 19.50 -23.95
C ASN A 20 2.23 19.03 -22.66
N ASN A 21 1.82 19.59 -21.52
CA ASN A 21 2.38 19.39 -20.18
C ASN A 21 1.97 18.00 -19.64
N THR A 22 2.14 16.96 -20.46
CA THR A 22 1.72 15.61 -20.17
C THR A 22 2.90 14.68 -20.01
N VAL A 23 2.96 13.96 -18.89
CA VAL A 23 3.91 12.88 -18.63
C VAL A 23 3.19 11.55 -18.79
N THR A 24 3.86 10.56 -19.37
CA THR A 24 3.35 9.19 -19.42
C THR A 24 3.76 8.47 -18.15
N GLY A 25 2.78 8.11 -17.31
CA GLY A 25 3.05 7.36 -16.08
C GLY A 25 3.44 5.91 -16.36
N ILE A 26 3.86 5.20 -15.31
CA ILE A 26 4.31 3.80 -15.37
C ILE A 26 3.24 2.83 -15.90
N ASP A 27 1.96 3.21 -15.84
CA ASP A 27 0.82 2.48 -16.39
C ASP A 27 0.52 2.82 -17.86
N GLY A 28 1.39 3.59 -18.52
CA GLY A 28 1.26 4.00 -19.92
C GLY A 28 0.23 5.10 -20.16
N ARG A 29 -0.34 5.70 -19.11
CA ARG A 29 -1.34 6.78 -19.25
C ARG A 29 -0.68 8.15 -19.25
N ALA A 30 -1.06 8.99 -20.20
CA ALA A 30 -0.71 10.41 -20.22
C ALA A 30 -1.47 11.16 -19.10
N ARG A 31 -0.75 11.94 -18.30
CA ARG A 31 -1.25 12.74 -17.18
C ARG A 31 -0.67 14.14 -17.24
N SER A 32 -1.38 15.15 -16.76
CA SER A 32 -0.78 16.47 -16.57
C SER A 32 0.30 16.45 -15.49
N LEU A 33 1.21 17.42 -15.52
CA LEU A 33 2.21 17.61 -14.44
C LEU A 33 1.55 17.79 -13.06
N GLU A 34 0.39 18.44 -12.99
CA GLU A 34 -0.37 18.61 -11.75
C GLU A 34 -0.91 17.28 -11.22
N GLN A 35 -1.47 16.44 -12.11
CA GLN A 35 -1.94 15.11 -11.73
C GLN A 35 -0.79 14.23 -11.22
N GLU A 36 0.37 14.26 -11.88
CA GLU A 36 1.55 13.53 -11.43
C GLU A 36 2.05 14.02 -10.07
N ALA A 37 2.08 15.35 -9.85
CA ALA A 37 2.44 15.92 -8.56
C ALA A 37 1.46 15.53 -7.43
N ALA A 38 0.17 15.41 -7.73
CA ALA A 38 -0.83 14.96 -6.76
C ALA A 38 -0.57 13.50 -6.32
N PHE A 39 -0.30 12.59 -7.27
CA PHE A 39 0.05 11.19 -6.94
C PHE A 39 1.31 11.10 -6.09
N GLN A 40 2.33 11.88 -6.43
CA GLN A 40 3.57 11.93 -5.66
C GLN A 40 3.32 12.41 -4.22
N THR A 41 2.44 13.39 -4.05
CA THR A 41 2.06 13.93 -2.73
C THR A 41 1.33 12.87 -1.88
N ASP A 42 0.42 12.10 -2.45
CA ASP A 42 -0.29 11.02 -1.74
C ASP A 42 0.68 9.91 -1.29
N ALA A 43 1.61 9.54 -2.16
CA ALA A 43 2.63 8.54 -1.86
C ALA A 43 3.57 9.00 -0.73
N GLU A 44 4.04 10.25 -0.79
CA GLU A 44 4.89 10.85 0.25
C GLU A 44 4.15 10.98 1.59
N THR A 45 2.88 11.38 1.55
CA THR A 45 2.01 11.46 2.73
C THR A 45 1.87 10.09 3.40
N ASN A 46 1.61 9.04 2.62
CA ASN A 46 1.48 7.70 3.17
C ASN A 46 2.84 7.14 3.66
N LEU A 47 3.95 7.47 2.99
CA LEU A 47 5.29 7.10 3.46
C LEU A 47 5.60 7.74 4.82
N ALA A 48 5.33 9.04 4.99
CA ALA A 48 5.49 9.71 6.28
C ALA A 48 4.57 9.10 7.36
N CYS A 49 3.37 8.63 6.99
CA CYS A 49 2.51 7.87 7.89
C CYS A 49 3.17 6.56 8.34
N HIS A 50 3.82 5.83 7.43
CA HIS A 50 4.49 4.57 7.74
C HIS A 50 5.63 4.76 8.72
N GLU A 51 6.43 5.82 8.55
CA GLU A 51 7.53 6.15 9.45
C GLU A 51 7.03 6.39 10.88
N LYS A 52 5.96 7.18 11.04
CA LYS A 52 5.33 7.45 12.35
C LYS A 52 4.68 6.22 12.97
N ASN A 53 4.24 5.26 12.15
CA ASN A 53 3.50 4.06 12.56
C ASN A 53 4.28 2.77 12.27
N ALA A 54 5.60 2.82 12.33
CA ALA A 54 6.49 1.69 12.07
C ALA A 54 6.33 0.56 13.12
N ASN A 55 5.82 0.90 14.30
CA ASN A 55 5.52 -0.03 15.39
C ASN A 55 4.20 -0.81 15.20
N TYR A 56 3.60 -0.86 14.02
CA TYR A 56 2.30 -1.51 13.79
C TYR A 56 2.22 -2.98 14.23
N ILE A 57 3.30 -3.75 14.06
CA ILE A 57 3.36 -5.12 14.61
C ILE A 57 3.56 -5.12 16.12
N ALA A 58 4.44 -4.28 16.66
CA ALA A 58 4.69 -4.21 18.10
C ALA A 58 3.48 -3.69 18.90
N SER A 59 2.65 -2.86 18.28
CA SER A 59 1.39 -2.35 18.84
C SER A 59 0.21 -3.34 18.70
N LEU A 60 0.38 -4.44 17.98
CA LEU A 60 -0.65 -5.46 17.82
C LEU A 60 -0.76 -6.35 19.07
N LYS A 61 -1.84 -6.15 19.84
CA LYS A 61 -2.09 -6.88 21.08
C LYS A 61 -3.30 -7.81 20.95
N ALA A 62 -3.17 -9.02 21.50
CA ALA A 62 -4.26 -9.99 21.54
C ALA A 62 -5.50 -9.40 22.24
N GLY A 63 -6.67 -9.51 21.60
CA GLY A 63 -7.92 -8.94 22.10
C GLY A 63 -8.08 -7.42 21.90
N GLN A 64 -7.07 -6.72 21.35
CA GLN A 64 -7.09 -5.28 21.06
C GLN A 64 -6.54 -5.01 19.65
N TYR A 65 -7.02 -5.76 18.66
CA TYR A 65 -6.46 -5.73 17.31
C TYR A 65 -6.65 -4.38 16.61
N THR A 66 -7.80 -3.74 16.80
CA THR A 66 -8.17 -2.48 16.16
C THR A 66 -7.37 -1.28 16.68
N SER A 67 -6.72 -1.38 17.84
CA SER A 67 -5.85 -0.32 18.37
C SER A 67 -4.41 -0.39 17.84
N SER A 68 -4.08 -1.39 17.00
CA SER A 68 -2.77 -1.45 16.36
C SER A 68 -2.56 -0.23 15.46
N ALA A 69 -1.34 0.31 15.46
CA ALA A 69 -0.94 1.38 14.54
C ALA A 69 -1.03 0.96 13.05
N PHE A 70 -1.28 -0.33 12.76
CA PHE A 70 -1.56 -0.83 11.42
C PHE A 70 -2.67 -0.03 10.75
N HIS A 71 -3.75 0.26 11.49
CA HIS A 71 -4.97 0.92 10.99
C HIS A 71 -4.81 2.43 10.74
N ASN A 72 -3.66 3.02 11.03
CA ASN A 72 -3.45 4.47 10.88
C ASN A 72 -3.02 4.88 9.46
N CYS A 73 -2.62 3.93 8.59
CA CYS A 73 -2.06 4.21 7.26
C CYS A 73 -2.56 3.20 6.22
N PHE A 74 -2.52 3.57 4.95
CA PHE A 74 -2.66 2.59 3.86
C PHE A 74 -1.43 1.71 3.78
N ARG A 75 -1.58 0.39 3.76
CA ARG A 75 -0.46 -0.56 3.90
C ARG A 75 -0.11 -1.21 2.57
N THR A 76 1.18 -1.48 2.37
CA THR A 76 1.62 -2.32 1.25
C THR A 76 1.14 -3.76 1.45
N ILE A 77 1.04 -4.53 0.38
CA ILE A 77 0.60 -5.93 0.46
C ILE A 77 1.49 -6.76 1.40
N ASP A 78 2.80 -6.50 1.44
CA ASP A 78 3.73 -7.19 2.33
C ASP A 78 3.47 -6.85 3.80
N GLN A 79 3.16 -5.58 4.10
CA GLN A 79 2.79 -5.16 5.46
C GLN A 79 1.44 -5.79 5.87
N ILE A 80 0.47 -5.88 4.95
CA ILE A 80 -0.83 -6.55 5.17
C ILE A 80 -0.61 -8.03 5.50
N TYR A 81 0.20 -8.75 4.72
CA TYR A 81 0.50 -10.15 4.99
C TYR A 81 1.26 -10.34 6.30
N LYS A 82 2.24 -9.49 6.60
CA LYS A 82 2.95 -9.53 7.89
C LYS A 82 2.02 -9.32 9.08
N PHE A 83 1.05 -8.41 8.96
CA PHE A 83 0.03 -8.18 9.98
C PHE A 83 -0.90 -9.38 10.14
N ALA A 84 -1.40 -9.93 9.04
CA ALA A 84 -2.28 -11.09 9.06
C ALA A 84 -1.58 -12.35 9.61
N ASP A 85 -0.29 -12.53 9.30
CA ASP A 85 0.52 -13.63 9.84
C ASP A 85 0.72 -13.49 11.36
N ALA A 86 0.91 -12.27 11.85
CA ALA A 86 0.95 -11.99 13.28
C ALA A 86 -0.40 -12.30 13.96
N LEU A 87 -1.53 -11.96 13.33
CA LEU A 87 -2.87 -12.32 13.84
C LEU A 87 -3.06 -13.83 13.91
N VAL A 88 -2.68 -14.57 12.87
CA VAL A 88 -2.75 -16.05 12.85
C VAL A 88 -1.90 -16.63 13.98
N LYS A 89 -0.68 -16.13 14.16
CA LYS A 89 0.22 -16.56 15.23
C LYS A 89 -0.34 -16.30 16.63
N GLN A 90 -1.02 -15.18 16.84
CA GLN A 90 -1.65 -14.85 18.13
C GLN A 90 -2.93 -15.67 18.39
N ASN A 91 -3.57 -16.23 17.36
CA ASN A 91 -4.88 -16.87 17.45
C ASN A 91 -4.94 -18.25 16.76
N PRO A 92 -4.00 -19.18 17.00
CA PRO A 92 -3.86 -20.38 16.18
C PRO A 92 -5.04 -21.35 16.27
N ALA A 93 -5.81 -21.31 17.36
CA ALA A 93 -7.01 -22.13 17.53
C ALA A 93 -8.25 -21.60 16.81
N LEU A 94 -8.23 -20.33 16.35
CA LEU A 94 -9.39 -19.65 15.78
C LEU A 94 -9.16 -19.21 14.34
N LEU A 95 -7.94 -18.74 14.02
CA LEU A 95 -7.60 -18.13 12.75
C LEU A 95 -6.50 -18.94 12.05
N SER A 96 -6.75 -19.31 10.79
CA SER A 96 -5.79 -20.01 9.94
C SER A 96 -5.64 -19.32 8.60
N LYS A 97 -4.43 -19.39 8.03
CA LYS A 97 -4.09 -18.92 6.68
C LYS A 97 -3.94 -20.11 5.75
N PHE A 98 -4.46 -20.01 4.54
CA PHE A 98 -4.31 -21.04 3.51
C PHE A 98 -4.18 -20.42 2.13
N VAL A 99 -3.60 -21.17 1.20
CA VAL A 99 -3.45 -20.75 -0.20
C VAL A 99 -4.77 -21.01 -0.92
N ILE A 100 -5.31 -20.02 -1.62
CA ILE A 100 -6.51 -20.19 -2.45
C ILE A 100 -6.19 -20.27 -3.94
N SER A 101 -5.19 -19.52 -4.42
CA SER A 101 -4.80 -19.52 -5.84
C SER A 101 -3.49 -18.74 -6.07
N LYS A 102 -3.18 -18.47 -7.33
CA LYS A 102 -2.14 -17.54 -7.81
C LYS A 102 -2.79 -16.43 -8.65
N THR A 103 -2.21 -15.23 -8.62
CA THR A 103 -2.58 -14.15 -9.55
C THR A 103 -2.03 -14.42 -10.96
N TYR A 104 -2.45 -13.62 -11.94
CA TYR A 104 -1.89 -13.68 -13.30
C TYR A 104 -0.36 -13.57 -13.32
N ASN A 105 0.22 -12.70 -12.49
CA ASN A 105 1.67 -12.53 -12.35
C ASN A 105 2.31 -13.51 -11.35
N GLY A 106 1.61 -14.57 -10.93
CA GLY A 106 2.16 -15.64 -10.09
C GLY A 106 2.24 -15.36 -8.58
N ALA A 107 1.74 -14.20 -8.11
CA ALA A 107 1.69 -13.91 -6.67
C ALA A 107 0.69 -14.82 -5.96
N THR A 108 0.98 -15.26 -4.75
CA THR A 108 0.07 -16.14 -3.98
C THR A 108 -1.14 -15.36 -3.48
N ILE A 109 -2.33 -15.90 -3.71
CA ILE A 109 -3.56 -15.39 -3.10
C ILE A 109 -3.87 -16.24 -1.86
N TYR A 110 -3.99 -15.58 -0.71
CA TYR A 110 -4.27 -16.23 0.57
C TYR A 110 -5.72 -16.04 0.99
N GLY A 111 -6.31 -17.08 1.54
CA GLY A 111 -7.55 -17.03 2.32
C GLY A 111 -7.24 -17.10 3.81
N TYR A 112 -8.14 -16.53 4.61
CA TYR A 112 -8.08 -16.59 6.07
C TYR A 112 -9.40 -17.13 6.60
N LYS A 113 -9.34 -18.16 7.45
CA LYS A 113 -10.54 -18.78 8.05
C LYS A 113 -10.54 -18.51 9.54
N LEU A 114 -11.57 -17.78 9.99
CA LEU A 114 -11.91 -17.60 11.39
C LEU A 114 -13.05 -18.56 11.76
N THR A 115 -12.86 -19.46 12.72
CA THR A 115 -13.89 -20.44 13.08
C THR A 115 -13.78 -20.95 14.51
N LYS A 116 -14.92 -21.40 15.06
CA LYS A 116 -15.01 -22.27 16.24
C LYS A 116 -15.67 -23.63 15.93
N GLY A 117 -15.72 -24.03 14.64
CA GLY A 117 -16.23 -25.33 14.22
C GLY A 117 -17.61 -25.34 13.53
N ASN A 118 -18.07 -24.22 12.94
CA ASN A 118 -19.35 -24.17 12.21
C ASN A 118 -19.19 -24.64 10.74
N ALA A 119 -20.20 -25.33 10.21
CA ALA A 119 -20.28 -25.82 8.83
C ALA A 119 -20.70 -24.72 7.83
N GLN A 120 -21.50 -23.74 8.25
CA GLN A 120 -21.89 -22.61 7.41
C GLN A 120 -20.84 -21.50 7.52
N SER A 121 -20.56 -20.85 6.39
CA SER A 121 -19.53 -19.81 6.30
C SER A 121 -20.09 -18.52 5.73
N LEU A 122 -19.57 -17.40 6.23
CA LEU A 122 -19.74 -16.09 5.61
C LEU A 122 -18.47 -15.79 4.81
N TYR A 123 -18.65 -15.29 3.59
CA TYR A 123 -17.55 -14.88 2.73
C TYR A 123 -17.43 -13.37 2.71
N PHE A 124 -16.21 -12.88 2.95
CA PHE A 124 -15.86 -11.48 2.87
C PHE A 124 -14.66 -11.31 1.95
N GLN A 125 -14.75 -10.34 1.06
CA GLN A 125 -13.67 -9.94 0.17
C GLN A 125 -13.65 -8.42 0.09
N ALA A 126 -12.44 -7.86 0.02
CA ALA A 126 -12.21 -6.45 -0.25
C ALA A 126 -11.17 -6.32 -1.38
N LEU A 127 -11.08 -5.12 -1.96
CA LEU A 127 -10.05 -4.76 -2.94
C LEU A 127 -10.05 -5.65 -4.20
N GLN A 128 -11.24 -6.02 -4.71
CA GLN A 128 -11.35 -6.61 -6.05
C GLN A 128 -10.82 -5.63 -7.13
N HIS A 129 -10.98 -4.33 -6.91
CA HIS A 129 -10.30 -3.29 -7.67
C HIS A 129 -9.17 -2.67 -6.84
N ALA A 130 -7.96 -2.63 -7.40
CA ALA A 130 -6.76 -2.19 -6.68
C ALA A 130 -6.80 -0.72 -6.22
N ARG A 131 -7.66 0.12 -6.81
CA ARG A 131 -7.78 1.56 -6.52
C ARG A 131 -8.75 1.91 -5.38
N GLU A 132 -9.50 0.93 -4.86
CA GLU A 132 -10.58 1.17 -3.88
C GLU A 132 -10.06 1.14 -2.44
N TRP A 133 -9.06 1.96 -2.15
CA TRP A 133 -8.50 2.09 -0.79
C TRP A 133 -9.40 3.03 0.03
N SER A 134 -9.71 2.65 1.28
CA SER A 134 -10.59 3.38 2.21
C SER A 134 -10.08 3.35 3.65
#